data_AF-A0A484ZI20-F1
#
_entry.id   AF-A0A484ZI20-F1
#
_cell.length_a   1.000
_cell.length_b   1.000
_cell.length_c   1.000
_cell.angle_alpha   90.00
_cell.angle_beta   90.00
_cell.angle_gamma   90.00
#
_symmetry.space_group_name_H-M   'P 1'
#
loop_
_entity.id
_entity.type
_entity.pdbx_description
1 polymer ?
#
loop_
_entity_poly.entity_id
_entity_poly.type
_entity_poly.pdbx_seq_one_letter_code
_entity_poly.pdbx_strand_id
1 'polypeptide(L)' 'MQIVNGKIALNDKPGLGIELDMQRVEAAHELHKKLPSGSRNDAAAMQYLIPGWTFDKKRPAMVR' A
#
# COMPACT_ATOMS: atom_id res chain seq x y z
N MET A 1 -17.79 -1.75 5.45
CA MET A 1 -17.84 -2.85 4.45
C MET A 1 -16.88 -3.94 4.88
N GLN A 2 -17.16 -5.20 4.55
CA GLN A 2 -16.36 -6.35 4.96
C GLN A 2 -16.28 -7.35 3.81
N ILE A 3 -15.20 -8.14 3.76
CA ILE A 3 -15.10 -9.28 2.86
C ILE A 3 -15.70 -10.49 3.59
N VAL A 4 -16.77 -11.05 3.04
CA VAL A 4 -17.43 -12.26 3.57
C VAL A 4 -17.68 -13.22 2.41
N ASN A 5 -17.30 -14.49 2.56
CA ASN A 5 -17.42 -15.51 1.51
C ASN A 5 -16.74 -15.10 0.18
N GLY A 6 -15.57 -14.45 0.28
CA GLY A 6 -14.78 -14.01 -0.88
C GLY A 6 -15.40 -12.85 -1.67
N LYS A 7 -16.39 -12.13 -1.11
CA LYS A 7 -17.09 -11.03 -1.77
C LYS A 7 -17.27 -9.85 -0.82
N ILE A 8 -17.53 -8.67 -1.38
CA ILE A 8 -17.92 -7.47 -0.63
C ILE A 8 -19.37 -7.16 -0.99
N ALA A 9 -20.26 -7.16 0.00
CA ALA A 9 -21.60 -6.65 -0.16
C ALA A 9 -21.59 -5.12 -0.07
N LEU A 10 -22.27 -4.45 -1.01
CA LEU A 10 -22.50 -3.01 -0.96
C LEU A 10 -23.48 -2.68 0.18
N ASN A 11 -23.43 -1.45 0.68
CA ASN A 11 -24.44 -0.94 1.60
C ASN A 11 -25.49 -0.13 0.85
N ASP A 12 -26.61 0.16 1.52
CA ASP A 12 -27.76 0.84 0.91
C ASP A 12 -27.66 2.38 0.97
N LYS A 13 -26.50 2.94 1.32
CA LYS A 13 -26.30 4.40 1.39
C LYS A 13 -25.99 4.97 -0.01
N PRO A 14 -26.37 6.22 -0.31
CA PRO A 14 -26.07 6.85 -1.59
C PRO A 14 -24.57 7.11 -1.77
N GLY A 15 -24.16 7.36 -3.01
CA GLY A 15 -22.77 7.66 -3.38
C GLY A 15 -21.86 6.46 -3.13
N LEU A 16 -20.68 6.70 -2.54
CA LEU A 16 -19.74 5.63 -2.19
C LEU A 16 -20.14 4.84 -0.95
N GLY A 17 -21.15 5.28 -0.20
CA GLY A 17 -21.56 4.62 1.04
C GLY A 17 -20.49 4.60 2.14
N ILE A 18 -19.64 5.63 2.19
CA ILE A 18 -18.53 5.77 3.13
C ILE A 18 -18.77 6.97 4.05
N GLU A 19 -18.51 6.80 5.33
CA GLU A 19 -18.36 7.89 6.30
C GLU A 19 -16.86 8.11 6.55
N LEU A 20 -16.39 9.34 6.35
CA LEU A 20 -14.98 9.66 6.48
C LEU A 20 -14.61 9.93 7.94
N ASP A 21 -13.59 9.24 8.44
CA ASP A 21 -13.00 9.50 9.75
C ASP A 21 -11.77 10.41 9.59
N MET A 22 -11.95 11.71 9.84
CA MET A 22 -10.88 12.71 9.67
C MET A 22 -9.73 12.54 10.67
N GLN A 23 -9.99 12.04 11.87
CA GLN A 23 -8.92 11.77 12.84
C GLN A 23 -7.97 10.70 12.31
N ARG A 24 -8.51 9.67 11.64
CA ARG A 24 -7.70 8.63 10.98
C ARG A 24 -6.95 9.17 9.76
N VAL A 25 -7.56 10.06 8.98
CA VAL A 25 -6.88 10.72 7.85
C VAL A 25 -5.68 11.53 8.33
N GLU A 26 -5.86 12.35 9.37
CA GLU A 26 -4.79 13.17 9.95
C GLU A 26 -3.67 12.31 10.52
N ALA A 27 -4.00 11.24 11.25
CA ALA A 27 -3.01 10.29 11.76
C ALA A 27 -2.18 9.65 10.62
N ALA A 28 -2.82 9.28 9.51
CA ALA A 28 -2.13 8.75 8.34
C ALA A 28 -1.26 9.82 7.64
N HIS A 29 -1.72 11.07 7.59
CA HIS A 29 -0.95 12.20 7.06
C HIS A 29 0.30 12.49 7.90
N GLU A 30 0.19 12.51 9.23
CA GLU A 30 1.34 12.67 10.13
C GLU A 30 2.35 11.54 9.99
N LEU A 31 1.89 10.30 9.76
CA LEU A 31 2.78 9.18 9.46
C LEU A 31 3.48 9.38 8.12
N HIS A 32 2.76 9.79 7.07
CA HIS A 32 3.32 10.02 5.75
C HIS A 32 4.41 11.10 5.75
N LYS A 33 4.22 12.20 6.47
CA LYS A 33 5.21 13.29 6.60
C LYS A 33 6.55 12.83 7.19
N LYS A 34 6.58 11.71 7.92
CA LYS A 34 7.80 11.15 8.52
C LYS A 34 8.59 10.28 7.54
N LEU A 35 8.05 9.96 6.37
CA LEU A 35 8.71 9.10 5.40
C LEU A 35 9.77 9.88 4.60
N PRO A 36 10.91 9.25 4.26
CA PRO A 36 11.97 9.90 3.47
C PRO A 36 11.57 10.14 2.01
N SER A 37 10.52 9.48 1.54
CA SER A 37 9.94 9.68 0.21
C SER A 37 8.45 9.39 0.25
N GLY A 38 7.67 10.12 -0.55
CA GLY A 38 6.27 9.82 -0.79
C GLY A 38 6.03 8.74 -1.86
N SER A 39 7.08 8.38 -2.62
CA SER A 39 6.98 7.42 -3.72
C SER A 39 7.43 6.02 -3.30
N ARG A 40 6.77 5.01 -3.85
CA ARG A 40 7.14 3.59 -3.63
C ARG A 40 8.48 3.26 -4.29
N ASN A 41 9.37 2.59 -3.55
CA ASN A 41 10.61 2.03 -4.06
C ASN A 41 10.93 0.67 -3.42
N ASP A 42 10.53 -0.41 -4.10
CA ASP A 42 10.74 -1.78 -3.62
C ASP A 42 12.23 -2.19 -3.65
N ALA A 43 13.05 -1.55 -4.49
CA ALA A 43 14.46 -1.86 -4.61
C ALA A 43 15.24 -1.55 -3.33
N ALA A 44 14.78 -0.57 -2.53
CA ALA A 44 15.42 -0.18 -1.28
C ALA A 44 15.45 -1.33 -0.27
N ALA A 45 14.32 -2.02 -0.09
CA ALA A 45 14.24 -3.18 0.81
C ALA A 45 15.04 -4.38 0.26
N MET A 46 15.06 -4.56 -1.06
CA MET A 46 15.80 -5.65 -1.70
C MET A 46 17.31 -5.57 -1.49
N GLN A 47 17.88 -4.38 -1.24
CA GLN A 47 19.32 -4.24 -0.95
C GLN A 47 19.75 -5.01 0.30
N TYR A 48 18.85 -5.25 1.26
CA TYR A 48 19.15 -6.06 2.46
C TYR A 48 19.23 -7.56 2.16
N LEU A 49 18.67 -8.02 1.04
CA LEU A 49 18.65 -9.43 0.64
C LEU A 49 19.75 -9.73 -0.39
N ILE A 50 19.91 -8.86 -1.39
CA ILE A 50 20.88 -9.01 -2.48
C ILE A 50 21.53 -7.65 -2.74
N PRO A 51 22.80 -7.42 -2.34
CA PRO A 51 23.49 -6.17 -2.63
C PRO A 51 23.56 -5.89 -4.13
N GLY A 52 23.20 -4.68 -4.55
CA GLY A 52 23.16 -4.31 -5.97
C GLY A 52 21.92 -4.80 -6.71
N TRP A 53 20.89 -5.25 -5.99
CA TRP A 53 19.63 -5.67 -6.59
C TRP A 53 19.02 -4.55 -7.43
N THR A 54 18.60 -4.89 -8.65
CA THR A 54 17.83 -4.02 -9.53
C THR A 54 16.62 -4.76 -10.11
N PHE A 55 15.62 -4.01 -10.58
CA PHE A 55 14.45 -4.58 -11.23
C PHE A 55 14.82 -5.12 -12.61
N ASP A 56 14.48 -6.39 -12.85
CA ASP A 56 14.54 -7.03 -14.16
C ASP A 56 13.14 -7.52 -14.53
N LYS A 57 12.57 -6.92 -15.59
CA LYS A 57 11.21 -7.24 -16.05
C LYS A 57 11.05 -8.66 -16.62
N LYS A 58 12.16 -9.38 -16.84
CA LYS A 58 12.19 -10.73 -17.41
C LYS A 58 12.69 -11.78 -16.42
N ARG A 59 12.96 -11.41 -15.17
CA ARG A 59 13.51 -12.33 -14.17
C ARG A 59 12.79 -12.18 -12.83
N PRO A 60 12.34 -13.27 -12.20
CA PRO A 60 11.75 -13.23 -10.86
C PRO A 60 12.69 -12.54 -9.85
N ALA A 61 12.13 -11.87 -8.84
CA ALA A 61 12.90 -10.97 -7.95
C ALA A 61 14.07 -11.63 -7.19
N MET A 62 13.95 -12.93 -6.86
CA MET A 62 14.96 -13.68 -6.08
C MET A 62 15.91 -14.52 -6.93
N VAL A 63 15.74 -14.55 -8.26
CA VAL A 63 16.67 -15.20 -9.19
C VAL A 63 17.59 -14.10 -9.69
N ARG A 64 18.87 -14.08 -9.30
CA ARG A 64 19.80 -13.00 -9.65
C ARG A 64 21.06 -13.54 -10.28
#